data_AF-A0A843GNK7-F1
#
_entry.id   AF-A0A843GNK7-F1
#
_cell.length_a   1.000
_cell.length_b   1.000
_cell.length_c   1.000
_cell.angle_alpha   90.00
_cell.angle_beta   90.00
_cell.angle_gamma   90.00
#
_symmetry.space_group_name_H-M   'P 1'
#
loop_
_entity.id
_entity.type
_entity.pdbx_description
1 polymer ?
#
loop_
_entity_poly.entity_id
_entity_poly.type
_entity_poly.pdbx_seq_one_letter_code
_entity_poly.pdbx_strand_id
1 'polypeptide(L)'
;MELKAQKIINETPNCGISLTKDKKGYIVYIDNRCGEDFEIEINKTNSDDEIQEIINYCDDYDVDEHFDLWYKADRGEPSSARTLLENCEEIGETLDHLATNLRLFLSQKNCQ
;
A
#
# COMPACT_ATOMS: atom_id res chain seq x y z
N MET A 1 -21.45 3.02 -3.34
CA MET A 1 -20.15 2.73 -2.70
C MET A 1 -19.10 2.19 -3.67
N GLU A 2 -19.41 1.22 -4.55
CA GLU A 2 -18.42 0.62 -5.47
C GLU A 2 -17.67 1.59 -6.41
N LEU A 3 -18.32 2.65 -6.89
CA LEU A 3 -17.68 3.63 -7.79
C LEU A 3 -16.63 4.53 -7.10
N LYS A 4 -16.63 4.62 -5.77
CA LYS A 4 -15.79 5.58 -5.03
C LYS A 4 -14.41 5.02 -4.71
N ALA A 5 -14.34 3.78 -4.21
CA ALA A 5 -13.05 3.09 -3.99
C ALA A 5 -12.27 2.91 -5.30
N GLN A 6 -12.96 2.52 -6.38
CA GLN A 6 -12.34 2.39 -7.71
C GLN A 6 -11.74 3.72 -8.21
N LYS A 7 -12.37 4.86 -7.89
CA LYS A 7 -11.91 6.18 -8.33
C LYS A 7 -10.71 6.69 -7.52
N ILE A 8 -10.78 6.53 -6.19
CA ILE A 8 -9.73 6.83 -5.22
C ILE A 8 -8.42 6.10 -5.60
N ILE A 9 -8.56 4.84 -6.01
CA ILE A 9 -7.44 3.98 -6.38
C ILE A 9 -6.89 4.29 -7.79
N ASN A 10 -7.76 4.58 -8.77
CA ASN A 10 -7.33 4.95 -10.13
C ASN A 10 -6.58 6.30 -10.18
N GLU A 11 -6.70 7.14 -9.15
CA GLU A 11 -5.99 8.41 -9.01
C GLU A 11 -4.64 8.25 -8.26
N THR A 12 -4.35 7.05 -7.74
CA THR A 12 -3.05 6.74 -7.12
C THR A 12 -2.02 6.52 -8.24
N PRO A 13 -0.88 7.24 -8.25
CA PRO A 13 0.11 7.12 -9.30
C PRO A 13 0.59 5.67 -9.45
N ASN A 14 0.87 5.30 -10.71
CA ASN A 14 1.10 3.93 -11.19
C ASN A 14 2.48 3.39 -10.77
N CYS A 15 2.74 3.37 -9.46
CA CYS A 15 3.99 3.00 -8.82
C CYS A 15 4.05 1.49 -8.57
N GLY A 16 3.82 0.66 -9.60
CA GLY A 16 3.88 -0.81 -9.47
C GLY A 16 2.73 -1.44 -8.66
N ILE A 17 1.64 -0.69 -8.45
CA ILE A 17 0.45 -1.22 -7.78
C ILE A 17 -0.40 -1.97 -8.82
N SER A 18 -0.63 -3.26 -8.59
CA SER A 18 -1.67 -4.00 -9.31
C SER A 18 -2.87 -4.23 -8.41
N LEU A 19 -4.06 -4.02 -8.97
CA LEU A 19 -5.30 -4.13 -8.23
C LEU A 19 -6.10 -5.27 -8.77
N THR A 20 -6.34 -6.25 -7.91
CA THR A 20 -7.21 -7.36 -8.26
C THR A 20 -8.51 -7.17 -7.50
N LYS A 21 -9.60 -6.95 -8.24
CA LYS A 21 -10.95 -6.98 -7.70
C LYS A 21 -11.42 -8.43 -7.66
N ASP A 22 -11.81 -8.89 -6.49
CA ASP A 22 -12.45 -10.19 -6.34
C ASP A 22 -13.92 -10.03 -5.89
N LYS A 23 -14.56 -11.13 -5.46
CA LYS A 23 -15.96 -11.09 -4.99
C LYS A 23 -16.10 -10.47 -3.59
N LYS A 24 -15.01 -10.35 -2.83
CA LYS A 24 -14.97 -9.91 -1.43
C LYS A 24 -14.51 -8.46 -1.28
N GLY A 25 -13.72 -7.94 -2.22
CA GLY A 25 -13.31 -6.55 -2.25
C GLY A 25 -12.22 -6.22 -3.26
N TYR A 26 -11.22 -5.49 -2.80
CA TYR A 26 -10.07 -5.01 -3.56
C TYR A 26 -8.79 -5.48 -2.89
N ILE A 27 -7.93 -6.16 -3.64
CA ILE A 27 -6.60 -6.48 -3.18
C ILE A 27 -5.64 -5.48 -3.82
N VAL A 28 -4.83 -4.83 -2.99
CA VAL A 28 -3.76 -3.93 -3.39
C VAL A 28 -2.47 -4.74 -3.36
N TYR A 29 -1.93 -5.05 -4.53
CA TYR A 29 -0.61 -5.65 -4.67
C TYR A 29 0.39 -4.56 -5.02
N ILE A 30 1.52 -4.50 -4.34
CA ILE A 30 2.67 -3.68 -4.73
C ILE A 30 3.73 -4.67 -5.24
N ASP A 31 3.88 -4.72 -6.57
CA ASP A 31 4.70 -5.73 -7.23
C ASP A 31 6.20 -5.40 -7.13
N ASN A 32 6.95 -6.36 -6.56
CA ASN A 32 8.40 -6.56 -6.71
C ASN A 32 9.27 -5.30 -6.55
N ARG A 33 9.07 -4.58 -5.44
CA ARG A 33 9.98 -3.52 -4.99
C ARG A 33 10.85 -4.10 -3.89
N CYS A 34 12.16 -3.90 -3.98
CA CYS A 34 13.15 -4.50 -3.06
C CYS A 34 13.27 -6.05 -3.13
N GLY A 35 12.69 -6.71 -4.14
CA GLY A 35 12.59 -8.18 -4.16
C GLY A 35 11.51 -8.74 -3.23
N GLU A 36 10.64 -7.87 -2.70
CA GLU A 36 9.51 -8.20 -1.84
C GLU A 36 8.22 -8.26 -2.65
N ASP A 37 7.42 -9.29 -2.42
CA ASP A 37 6.01 -9.32 -2.82
C ASP A 37 5.20 -8.70 -1.67
N PHE A 38 4.74 -7.46 -1.85
CA PHE A 38 4.04 -6.71 -0.81
C PHE A 38 2.54 -6.66 -1.12
N GLU A 39 1.70 -7.18 -0.23
CA GLU A 39 0.25 -7.34 -0.44
C GLU A 39 -0.54 -6.75 0.74
N ILE A 40 -1.49 -5.87 0.44
CA ILE A 40 -2.49 -5.36 1.39
C ILE A 40 -3.88 -5.72 0.86
N GLU A 41 -4.59 -6.56 1.61
CA GLU A 41 -5.96 -6.95 1.28
C GLU A 41 -6.99 -5.97 1.91
N ILE A 42 -7.84 -5.36 1.07
CA ILE A 42 -8.90 -4.44 1.50
C ILE A 42 -10.27 -4.96 1.02
N ASN A 43 -10.98 -5.62 1.92
CA ASN A 43 -12.29 -6.19 1.69
C ASN A 43 -13.44 -5.21 1.97
N LYS A 44 -14.54 -5.37 1.23
CA LYS A 44 -15.78 -4.61 1.49
C LYS A 44 -16.40 -4.93 2.86
N THR A 45 -16.00 -6.06 3.44
CA THR A 45 -16.45 -6.51 4.75
C THR A 45 -15.55 -6.06 5.87
N ASN A 46 -14.42 -5.39 5.59
CA ASN A 46 -13.60 -4.85 6.67
C ASN A 46 -14.42 -3.86 7.49
N SER A 47 -14.32 -4.03 8.80
CA SER A 47 -14.76 -3.09 9.81
C SER A 47 -13.94 -1.80 9.73
N ASP A 48 -14.46 -0.73 10.32
CA ASP A 48 -13.75 0.55 10.34
C ASP A 48 -12.44 0.44 11.15
N ASP A 49 -12.41 -0.42 12.18
CA ASP A 49 -11.22 -0.70 12.98
C ASP A 49 -10.14 -1.41 12.13
N GLU A 50 -10.50 -2.41 11.33
CA GLU A 50 -9.55 -3.08 10.42
C GLU A 50 -8.99 -2.11 9.36
N ILE A 51 -9.82 -1.21 8.82
CA ILE A 51 -9.33 -0.17 7.90
C ILE A 51 -8.40 0.80 8.62
N GLN A 52 -8.69 1.13 9.89
CA GLN A 52 -7.83 1.99 10.70
C GLN A 52 -6.48 1.32 11.03
N GLU A 53 -6.45 0.01 11.26
CA GLU A 53 -5.21 -0.75 11.42
C GLU A 53 -4.33 -0.69 10.16
N ILE A 54 -4.94 -0.80 8.97
CA ILE A 54 -4.20 -0.65 7.70
C ILE A 54 -3.65 0.76 7.54
N ILE A 55 -4.43 1.80 7.90
CA ILE A 55 -3.96 3.20 7.88
C ILE A 55 -2.76 3.36 8.81
N ASN A 56 -2.85 2.86 10.05
CA ASN A 56 -1.76 2.97 11.01
C ASN A 56 -0.50 2.26 10.51
N TYR A 57 -0.64 1.07 9.94
CA TYR A 57 0.48 0.35 9.32
C TYR A 57 1.15 1.16 8.20
N CYS A 58 0.36 1.83 7.36
CA CYS A 58 0.88 2.69 6.30
C CYS A 58 1.60 3.92 6.89
N ASP A 59 1.07 4.52 7.95
CA ASP A 59 1.64 5.70 8.61
C ASP A 59 2.94 5.40 9.37
N ASP A 60 3.06 4.18 9.91
CA ASP A 60 4.22 3.72 10.67
C ASP A 60 5.36 3.22 9.77
N TYR A 61 5.19 3.22 8.44
CA TYR A 61 6.23 2.79 7.51
C TYR A 61 7.41 3.76 7.49
N ASP A 62 8.60 3.25 7.83
CA ASP A 62 9.86 4.01 7.82
C ASP A 62 10.78 3.49 6.72
N VAL A 63 11.19 4.41 5.83
CA VAL A 63 12.03 4.11 4.66
C VAL A 63 13.41 3.60 5.07
N ASP A 64 14.00 4.19 6.11
CA ASP A 64 15.36 3.85 6.56
C ASP A 64 15.34 2.49 7.29
N GLU A 65 14.34 2.24 8.14
CA GLU A 65 14.17 0.91 8.76
C GLU A 65 13.91 -0.18 7.71
N HIS A 66 13.07 0.09 6.71
CA HIS A 66 12.80 -0.88 5.63
C HIS A 66 14.04 -1.12 4.76
N PHE A 67 14.80 -0.07 4.47
CA PHE A 67 16.08 -0.19 3.76
C PHE A 67 17.06 -1.08 4.51
N ASP A 68 17.23 -0.86 5.82
CA ASP A 68 18.14 -1.64 6.65
C ASP A 68 17.75 -3.12 6.75
N LEU A 69 16.45 -3.44 6.70
CA LEU A 69 15.95 -4.81 6.67
C LEU A 69 16.33 -5.56 5.38
N TRP A 70 16.38 -4.86 4.26
CA TRP A 70 16.61 -5.45 2.94
C TRP A 70 18.06 -5.33 2.45
N TYR A 71 18.83 -4.39 2.97
CA TYR A 71 20.19 -4.15 2.50
C TYR A 71 21.10 -5.35 2.77
N LYS A 72 21.51 -6.03 1.69
CA LYS A 72 22.32 -7.26 1.70
C LYS A 72 21.64 -8.44 2.40
N ALA A 73 20.31 -8.51 2.34
CA ALA A 73 19.54 -9.62 2.88
C ALA A 73 19.69 -10.93 2.09
N ASP A 74 20.14 -10.86 0.83
CA ASP A 74 20.26 -11.97 -0.14
C ASP A 74 18.92 -12.68 -0.40
N ARG A 75 17.86 -11.89 -0.57
CA ARG A 75 16.45 -12.33 -0.73
C ARG A 75 15.82 -11.94 -2.06
N GLY A 76 16.59 -11.34 -2.96
CA GLY A 76 16.10 -10.81 -4.23
C GLY A 76 16.16 -9.28 -4.32
N GLU A 77 16.78 -8.63 -3.32
CA GLU A 77 16.95 -7.18 -3.32
C GLU A 77 17.82 -6.69 -4.47
N PRO A 78 17.63 -5.45 -4.91
CA PRO A 78 18.53 -4.82 -5.87
C PRO A 78 19.98 -4.87 -5.37
N SER A 79 20.90 -5.29 -6.24
CA SER A 79 22.34 -5.28 -5.95
C SER A 79 22.92 -3.87 -5.68
N SER A 80 22.20 -2.83 -6.09
CA SER A 80 22.55 -1.42 -5.87
C SER A 80 21.83 -0.88 -4.64
N ALA A 81 22.60 -0.41 -3.65
CA ALA A 81 22.07 0.30 -2.49
C ALA A 81 21.17 1.48 -2.88
N ARG A 82 21.56 2.23 -3.91
CA ARG A 82 20.77 3.36 -4.39
C ARG A 82 19.40 2.91 -4.92
N THR A 83 19.38 1.83 -5.70
CA THR A 83 18.14 1.30 -6.27
C THR A 83 17.24 0.69 -5.20
N LEU A 84 17.84 0.08 -4.16
CA LEU A 84 17.08 -0.37 -3.00
C LEU A 84 16.43 0.80 -2.26
N LEU A 85 17.17 1.88 -2.01
CA LEU A 85 16.63 3.07 -1.35
C LEU A 85 15.51 3.71 -2.18
N GLU A 86 15.74 3.91 -3.48
CA GLU A 86 14.72 4.44 -4.40
C GLU A 86 13.45 3.59 -4.34
N ASN A 87 13.57 2.25 -4.30
CA ASN A 87 12.41 1.35 -4.12
C ASN A 87 11.72 1.51 -2.75
N CYS A 88 12.48 1.66 -1.66
CA CYS A 88 11.92 1.85 -0.32
C CYS A 88 11.14 3.17 -0.19
N GLU A 89 11.68 4.27 -0.75
CA GLU A 89 11.01 5.57 -0.84
C GLU A 89 9.70 5.45 -1.63
N GLU A 90 9.77 4.77 -2.75
CA GLU A 90 8.66 4.51 -3.66
C GLU A 90 7.53 3.65 -3.03
N ILE A 91 7.85 2.72 -2.14
CA ILE A 91 6.87 2.00 -1.30
C ILE A 91 6.23 2.98 -0.30
N GLY A 92 7.03 3.80 0.38
CA GLY A 92 6.53 4.78 1.36
C GLY A 92 5.54 5.76 0.74
N GLU A 93 5.87 6.33 -0.43
CA GLU A 93 4.95 7.19 -1.17
C GLU A 93 3.65 6.48 -1.55
N THR A 94 3.72 5.18 -1.83
CA THR A 94 2.54 4.38 -2.16
C THR A 94 1.65 4.17 -0.94
N LEU A 95 2.25 3.87 0.22
CA LEU A 95 1.53 3.67 1.48
C LEU A 95 0.88 4.97 1.97
N ASP A 96 1.54 6.12 1.82
CA ASP A 96 0.96 7.41 2.18
C ASP A 96 -0.29 7.74 1.35
N HIS A 97 -0.23 7.48 0.03
CA HIS A 97 -1.41 7.62 -0.84
C HIS A 97 -2.52 6.65 -0.43
N LEU A 98 -2.19 5.40 -0.10
CA LEU A 98 -3.17 4.41 0.35
C LEU A 98 -3.86 4.84 1.66
N ALA A 99 -3.09 5.28 2.64
CA ALA A 99 -3.59 5.77 3.92
C ALA A 99 -4.54 6.96 3.74
N THR A 100 -4.14 7.95 2.93
CA THR A 100 -4.96 9.11 2.59
C THR A 100 -6.30 8.68 1.97
N ASN A 101 -6.24 7.74 1.04
CA ASN A 101 -7.40 7.20 0.34
C ASN A 101 -8.35 6.43 1.25
N LEU A 102 -7.83 5.63 2.18
CA LEU A 102 -8.62 4.92 3.18
C LEU A 102 -9.30 5.87 4.18
N ARG A 103 -8.63 6.93 4.61
CA ARG A 103 -9.23 7.99 5.46
C ARG A 103 -10.39 8.68 4.74
N LEU A 104 -10.24 8.98 3.45
CA LEU A 104 -11.32 9.53 2.64
C LEU A 104 -12.49 8.55 2.52
N PHE A 105 -12.22 7.25 2.42
CA PHE A 105 -13.27 6.23 2.41
C PHE A 105 -14.05 6.18 3.73
N LEU A 106 -13.37 6.14 4.88
CA LEU A 106 -14.00 6.12 6.20
C LEU A 106 -14.85 7.38 6.46
N SER A 107 -14.33 8.56 6.13
CA SER A 107 -15.07 9.82 6.31
C SER A 107 -16.37 9.86 5.47
N GLN A 108 -16.34 9.31 4.25
CA GLN A 108 -17.53 9.26 3.39
C GLN A 108 -18.56 8.24 3.85
N LYS A 109 -18.15 7.15 4.50
CA LYS A 109 -19.04 6.13 5.09
C LYS A 109 -19.83 6.72 6.25
N ASN A 110 -19.19 7.55 7.07
CA ASN A 110 -19.81 8.20 8.24
C ASN A 110 -20.75 9.38 7.89
N CYS A 111 -20.83 9.78 6.62
CA CYS A 111 -21.76 10.82 6.13
C CYS A 111 -23.01 10.26 5.41
N GLN A 112 -23.17 8.93 5.33
CA GLN A 112 -24.39 8.27 4.80
C GLN A 112 -25.25 7.71 5.93
#